data_AF-A0A7Y9G6R6-F1
#
_entry.id   AF-A0A7Y9G6R6-F1
#
_cell.length_a   1.000
_cell.length_b   1.000
_cell.length_c   1.000
_cell.angle_alpha   90.00
_cell.angle_beta   90.00
_cell.angle_gamma   90.00
#
_symmetry.space_group_name_H-M   'P 1'
#
loop_
_entity.id
_entity.type
_entity.pdbx_description
1 polymer ?
#
loop_
_entity_poly.entity_id
_entity_poly.type
_entity_poly.pdbx_seq_one_letter_code
_entity_poly.pdbx_strand_id
1 'polypeptide(L)'
;MDLSTALAAYDRVALNLDKLDRIWQRMQALLPDGPFIGAGTDEDVIYSQLAESWNLIAASLPAIEGWRLKAEIISYADIGQSRIDYLMISEQEGLAAFEANVGAPGTEAMRYRQKLTRARQLLVRRRGAELVSTIDELLAKVPIQGDLAEAEASSLLSAIGEAVNEIERLLGEGLTGGPRHSDLHRHLHFGEPHDLRDIASMDWPAFRPHVELALYGDEDPVPIEVVDLSSLATATVSPVSSAVRWDRIDADGFERLLARLLEQSGSYVRITRLMHVNAADAGRDIEAYRRVNDGLAAERLERVIVQAKHWPTRGVNVTEISDLVNAKLPLWEGEPIRGLIVATTGSFTQEAVRWVDDHNRAAKRPNIDLWSSSELEALLRKWPAILAEFGLIG
;
A
#
# COMPACT_ATOMS: atom_id res chain seq x y z
N MET A 1 -19.97 -15.12 -16.01
CA MET A 1 -19.70 -15.44 -14.59
C MET A 1 -19.53 -14.11 -13.89
N ASP A 2 -20.25 -13.85 -12.81
CA ASP A 2 -20.08 -12.63 -12.02
C ASP A 2 -18.72 -12.66 -11.29
N LEU A 3 -18.08 -11.50 -11.13
CA LEU A 3 -16.82 -11.30 -10.42
C LEU A 3 -16.87 -11.88 -9.01
N SER A 4 -17.98 -11.71 -8.29
CA SER A 4 -18.16 -12.27 -6.94
C SER A 4 -18.01 -13.79 -6.94
N THR A 5 -18.56 -14.45 -7.95
CA THR A 5 -18.49 -15.90 -8.13
C THR A 5 -17.08 -16.33 -8.52
N ALA A 6 -16.40 -15.55 -9.36
CA ALA A 6 -15.02 -15.81 -9.75
C ALA A 6 -14.06 -15.68 -8.55
N LEU A 7 -14.14 -14.60 -7.78
CA LEU A 7 -13.33 -14.38 -6.57
C LEU A 7 -13.60 -15.48 -5.52
N ALA A 8 -14.86 -15.83 -5.28
CA ALA A 8 -15.21 -16.92 -4.38
C ALA A 8 -14.62 -18.28 -4.83
N ALA A 9 -14.43 -18.50 -6.14
CA ALA A 9 -13.75 -19.68 -6.64
C ALA A 9 -12.25 -19.65 -6.30
N TYR A 10 -11.57 -18.51 -6.49
CA TYR A 10 -10.18 -18.34 -6.05
C TYR A 10 -10.01 -18.58 -4.54
N ASP A 11 -10.92 -18.05 -3.72
CA ASP A 11 -10.86 -18.18 -2.25
C ASP A 11 -11.02 -19.64 -1.80
N ARG A 12 -11.90 -20.42 -2.46
CA ARG A 12 -12.03 -21.87 -2.19
C ARG A 12 -10.77 -22.65 -2.57
N VAL A 13 -10.12 -22.28 -3.68
CA VAL A 13 -8.86 -22.91 -4.09
C VAL A 13 -7.74 -22.56 -3.09
N ALA A 14 -7.66 -21.30 -2.65
CA ALA A 14 -6.72 -20.88 -1.62
C ALA A 14 -6.92 -21.65 -0.31
N LEU A 15 -8.17 -21.82 0.14
CA LEU A 15 -8.49 -22.61 1.32
C LEU A 15 -8.04 -24.08 1.20
N ASN A 16 -8.15 -24.67 0.01
CA ASN A 16 -7.68 -26.02 -0.23
C ASN A 16 -6.14 -26.12 -0.23
N LEU A 17 -5.43 -25.09 -0.73
CA LEU A 17 -3.97 -25.01 -0.60
C LEU A 17 -3.55 -24.93 0.87
N ASP A 18 -4.25 -24.18 1.71
CA ASP A 18 -3.94 -24.11 3.15
C ASP A 18 -4.17 -25.45 3.86
N LYS A 19 -5.12 -26.26 3.38
CA LYS A 19 -5.28 -27.64 3.85
C LYS A 19 -4.11 -28.52 3.40
N LEU A 20 -3.67 -28.39 2.14
CA LEU A 20 -2.49 -29.10 1.64
C LEU A 20 -1.25 -28.76 2.48
N ASP A 21 -1.00 -27.48 2.76
CA ASP A 21 0.13 -27.06 3.61
C ASP A 21 0.11 -27.72 5.00
N ARG A 22 -1.05 -27.73 5.66
CA ARG A 22 -1.19 -28.38 6.97
C ARG A 22 -0.96 -29.89 6.89
N ILE A 23 -1.43 -30.54 5.82
CA ILE A 23 -1.17 -31.97 5.59
C ILE A 23 0.33 -32.18 5.38
N TRP A 24 0.95 -31.38 4.51
CA TRP A 24 2.37 -31.46 4.20
C TRP A 24 3.25 -31.30 5.45
N GLN A 25 3.00 -30.28 6.26
CA GLN A 25 3.72 -30.06 7.51
C GLN A 25 3.62 -31.27 8.45
N ARG A 26 2.45 -31.91 8.54
CA ARG A 26 2.27 -33.13 9.34
C ARG A 26 3.02 -34.32 8.75
N MET A 27 3.02 -34.48 7.43
CA MET A 27 3.79 -35.53 6.75
C MET A 27 5.28 -35.36 6.96
N GLN A 28 5.80 -34.13 6.83
CA GLN A 28 7.21 -33.81 7.09
C GLN A 28 7.61 -34.12 8.52
N ALA A 29 6.76 -33.82 9.51
CA ALA A 29 7.03 -34.10 10.91
C ALA A 29 7.12 -35.61 11.25
N LEU A 30 6.57 -36.48 10.40
CA LEU A 30 6.67 -37.94 10.56
C LEU A 30 7.95 -38.53 9.95
N LEU A 31 8.60 -37.80 9.04
CA LEU A 31 9.80 -38.28 8.34
C LEU A 31 11.06 -38.04 9.20
N PRO A 32 11.81 -39.09 9.56
CA PRO A 32 13.13 -38.93 10.19
C PRO A 32 14.11 -38.25 9.23
N ASP A 33 15.16 -37.60 9.75
CA ASP A 33 16.23 -37.00 8.93
C ASP A 33 17.17 -38.05 8.27
N GLY A 34 17.03 -39.33 8.64
CA GLY A 34 17.89 -40.42 8.20
C GLY A 34 17.15 -41.63 7.64
N PRO A 35 17.87 -42.73 7.34
CA PRO A 35 17.26 -44.00 6.95
C PRO A 35 16.47 -44.64 8.10
N PHE A 36 15.37 -45.32 7.78
CA PHE A 36 14.51 -46.01 8.74
C PHE A 36 13.79 -47.19 8.08
N ILE A 37 13.30 -48.13 8.88
CA ILE A 37 12.43 -49.22 8.41
C ILE A 37 10.99 -48.80 8.70
N GLY A 38 10.25 -48.48 7.64
CA GLY A 38 8.94 -47.84 7.77
C GLY A 38 7.72 -48.75 7.71
N ALA A 39 7.83 -49.97 7.16
CA ALA A 39 6.63 -50.76 6.85
C ALA A 39 5.90 -51.27 8.10
N GLY A 40 4.59 -50.95 8.21
CA GLY A 40 3.71 -51.50 9.24
C GLY A 40 3.81 -50.83 10.61
N THR A 41 4.42 -49.64 10.71
CA THR A 41 4.42 -48.83 11.95
C THR A 41 3.19 -47.93 12.03
N ASP A 42 2.94 -47.34 13.20
CA ASP A 42 1.86 -46.37 13.37
C ASP A 42 2.10 -45.12 12.49
N GLU A 43 3.36 -44.69 12.34
CA GLU A 43 3.73 -43.57 11.47
C GLU A 43 3.42 -43.85 9.99
N ASP A 44 3.66 -45.08 9.51
CA ASP A 44 3.34 -45.50 8.14
C ASP A 44 1.83 -45.40 7.84
N VAL A 45 1.01 -45.84 8.79
CA VAL A 45 -0.46 -45.75 8.68
C VAL A 45 -0.91 -44.29 8.67
N ILE A 46 -0.38 -43.45 9.57
CA ILE A 46 -0.73 -42.02 9.62
C ILE A 46 -0.26 -41.30 8.34
N TYR A 47 0.96 -41.57 7.89
CA TYR A 47 1.52 -40.98 6.68
C TYR A 47 0.70 -41.36 5.45
N SER A 48 0.29 -42.63 5.33
CA SER A 48 -0.55 -43.11 4.23
C SER A 48 -1.93 -42.43 4.21
N GLN A 49 -2.58 -42.26 5.36
CA GLN A 49 -3.85 -41.51 5.46
C GLN A 49 -3.71 -40.03 5.06
N LEU A 50 -2.58 -39.41 5.42
CA LEU A 50 -2.25 -38.05 5.01
C LEU A 50 -1.99 -37.97 3.50
N ALA A 51 -1.32 -38.96 2.92
CA ALA A 51 -1.07 -39.07 1.48
C ALA A 51 -2.38 -39.19 0.69
N GLU A 52 -3.33 -40.02 1.14
CA GLU A 52 -4.66 -40.12 0.53
C GLU A 52 -5.41 -38.78 0.59
N SER A 53 -5.38 -38.12 1.75
CA SER A 53 -6.02 -36.81 1.95
C SER A 53 -5.39 -35.74 1.05
N TRP A 54 -4.06 -35.75 0.91
CA TRP A 54 -3.32 -34.90 -0.02
C TRP A 54 -3.81 -35.11 -1.46
N ASN A 55 -3.82 -36.36 -1.93
CA ASN A 55 -4.19 -36.70 -3.29
C ASN A 55 -5.64 -36.29 -3.62
N LEU A 56 -6.57 -36.49 -2.68
CA LEU A 56 -7.96 -36.08 -2.84
C LEU A 56 -8.11 -34.56 -3.01
N ILE A 57 -7.42 -33.78 -2.18
CA ILE A 57 -7.46 -32.31 -2.26
C ILE A 57 -6.74 -31.82 -3.52
N ALA A 58 -5.56 -32.37 -3.84
CA ALA A 58 -4.78 -32.02 -5.03
C ALA A 58 -5.58 -32.28 -6.31
N ALA A 59 -6.29 -33.40 -6.41
CA ALA A 59 -7.15 -33.73 -7.55
C ALA A 59 -8.34 -32.75 -7.72
N SER A 60 -8.80 -32.15 -6.62
CA SER A 60 -9.89 -31.16 -6.64
C SER A 60 -9.45 -29.78 -7.14
N LEU A 61 -8.15 -29.50 -7.20
CA LEU A 61 -7.65 -28.21 -7.67
C LEU A 61 -7.85 -28.07 -9.19
N PRO A 62 -8.38 -26.93 -9.66
CA PRO A 62 -8.48 -26.67 -11.10
C PRO A 62 -7.09 -26.50 -11.73
N ALA A 63 -7.03 -26.47 -13.06
CA ALA A 63 -5.79 -26.07 -13.75
C ALA A 63 -5.66 -24.55 -13.78
N ILE A 64 -4.44 -24.03 -13.66
CA ILE A 64 -4.11 -22.63 -13.91
C ILE A 64 -3.16 -22.58 -15.10
N GLU A 65 -3.56 -21.96 -16.20
CA GLU A 65 -2.79 -21.94 -17.46
C GLU A 65 -2.44 -23.35 -17.96
N GLY A 66 -3.36 -24.31 -17.78
CA GLY A 66 -3.14 -25.72 -18.13
C GLY A 66 -2.20 -26.48 -17.17
N TRP A 67 -1.66 -25.83 -16.14
CA TRP A 67 -0.77 -26.45 -15.15
C TRP A 67 -1.56 -26.95 -13.93
N ARG A 68 -1.13 -28.10 -13.39
CA ARG A 68 -1.64 -28.76 -12.17
C ARG A 68 -0.47 -29.36 -11.39
N LEU A 69 -0.72 -29.70 -10.12
CA LEU A 69 0.16 -30.55 -9.33
C LEU A 69 0.37 -31.88 -10.06
N LYS A 70 1.63 -32.32 -10.15
CA LYS A 70 2.06 -33.55 -10.83
C LYS A 70 2.88 -34.45 -9.92
N ALA A 71 3.54 -33.89 -8.91
CA ALA A 71 4.35 -34.65 -7.97
C ALA A 71 3.46 -35.62 -7.18
N GLU A 72 3.89 -36.89 -7.14
CA GLU A 72 3.24 -37.95 -6.39
C GLU A 72 3.81 -38.04 -4.98
N ILE A 73 2.97 -38.42 -4.01
CA ILE A 73 3.45 -38.74 -2.67
C ILE A 73 4.11 -40.13 -2.71
N ILE A 74 5.39 -40.19 -2.35
CA ILE A 74 6.12 -41.45 -2.18
C ILE A 74 5.70 -42.08 -0.84
N SER A 75 5.51 -43.41 -0.79
CA SER A 75 5.08 -44.07 0.44
C SER A 75 6.15 -43.97 1.55
N TYR A 76 5.71 -44.01 2.80
CA TYR A 76 6.61 -43.90 3.96
C TYR A 76 7.68 -45.01 3.96
N ALA A 77 7.26 -46.25 3.69
CA ALA A 77 8.15 -47.39 3.59
C ALA A 77 9.17 -47.25 2.45
N ASP A 78 8.74 -46.78 1.27
CA ASP A 78 9.64 -46.58 0.12
C ASP A 78 10.67 -45.48 0.38
N ILE A 79 10.30 -44.41 1.11
CA ILE A 79 11.23 -43.36 1.53
C ILE A 79 12.33 -43.94 2.42
N GLY A 80 11.93 -44.69 3.45
CA GLY A 80 12.88 -45.31 4.38
C GLY A 80 13.83 -46.29 3.68
N GLN A 81 13.29 -47.17 2.82
CA GLN A 81 14.06 -48.16 2.08
C GLN A 81 15.01 -47.50 1.07
N SER A 82 14.54 -46.53 0.29
CA SER A 82 15.37 -45.85 -0.72
C SER A 82 16.56 -45.13 -0.09
N ARG A 83 16.38 -44.51 1.09
CA ARG A 83 17.49 -43.88 1.83
C ARG A 83 18.55 -44.89 2.26
N ILE A 84 18.14 -46.08 2.72
CA ILE A 84 19.07 -47.17 3.04
C ILE A 84 19.84 -47.56 1.77
N ASP A 85 19.11 -47.80 0.68
CA ASP A 85 19.70 -48.29 -0.57
C ASP A 85 20.75 -47.32 -1.13
N TYR A 86 20.44 -46.02 -1.22
CA TYR A 86 21.39 -45.02 -1.69
C TYR A 86 22.62 -44.86 -0.79
N LEU A 87 22.43 -44.92 0.54
CA LEU A 87 23.56 -44.86 1.49
C LEU A 87 24.46 -46.09 1.40
N MET A 88 23.88 -47.27 1.18
CA MET A 88 24.62 -48.54 1.04
C MET A 88 25.52 -48.56 -0.20
N ILE A 89 25.09 -47.93 -1.30
CA ILE A 89 25.89 -47.82 -2.53
C ILE A 89 26.72 -46.53 -2.63
N SER A 90 26.67 -45.67 -1.59
CA SER A 90 27.39 -44.39 -1.53
C SER A 90 27.07 -43.41 -2.68
N GLU A 91 25.84 -43.42 -3.20
CA GLU A 91 25.41 -42.55 -4.31
C GLU A 91 24.75 -41.27 -3.78
N GLN A 92 25.56 -40.27 -3.45
CA GLN A 92 25.09 -39.01 -2.85
C GLN A 92 24.22 -38.16 -3.79
N GLU A 93 24.54 -38.14 -5.08
CA GLU A 93 23.77 -37.38 -6.07
C GLU A 93 22.36 -37.99 -6.26
N GLY A 94 22.27 -39.32 -6.32
CA GLY A 94 21.02 -40.06 -6.37
C GLY A 94 20.15 -39.82 -5.13
N LEU A 95 20.75 -39.85 -3.93
CA LEU A 95 20.06 -39.51 -2.68
C LEU A 95 19.53 -38.08 -2.70
N ALA A 96 20.33 -37.09 -3.13
CA ALA A 96 19.89 -35.70 -3.21
C ALA A 96 18.73 -35.50 -4.20
N ALA A 97 18.78 -36.17 -5.37
CA ALA A 97 17.70 -36.14 -6.34
C ALA A 97 16.42 -36.82 -5.81
N PHE A 98 16.58 -37.93 -5.07
CA PHE A 98 15.46 -38.60 -4.41
C PHE A 98 14.82 -37.72 -3.33
N GLU A 99 15.60 -37.09 -2.45
CA GLU A 99 15.06 -36.16 -1.44
C GLU A 99 14.36 -34.96 -2.08
N ALA A 100 14.87 -34.46 -3.21
CA ALA A 100 14.20 -33.42 -3.98
C ALA A 100 12.84 -33.91 -4.53
N ASN A 101 12.74 -35.17 -4.94
CA ASN A 101 11.48 -35.79 -5.38
C ASN A 101 10.51 -35.99 -4.20
N VAL A 102 11.01 -36.46 -3.05
CA VAL A 102 10.23 -36.53 -1.80
C VAL A 102 9.67 -35.15 -1.45
N GLY A 103 10.45 -34.08 -1.57
CA GLY A 103 10.04 -32.70 -1.30
C GLY A 103 9.24 -32.01 -2.43
N ALA A 104 9.09 -32.63 -3.59
CA ALA A 104 8.45 -32.02 -4.76
C ALA A 104 6.97 -31.63 -4.54
N PRO A 105 6.12 -32.42 -3.84
CA PRO A 105 4.71 -32.06 -3.61
C PRO A 105 4.53 -30.72 -2.91
N GLY A 106 5.29 -30.46 -1.83
CA GLY A 106 5.26 -29.18 -1.12
C GLY A 106 5.76 -28.02 -2.00
N THR A 107 6.83 -28.26 -2.76
CA THR A 107 7.39 -27.25 -3.69
C THR A 107 6.41 -26.89 -4.80
N GLU A 108 5.73 -27.88 -5.39
CA GLU A 108 4.71 -27.66 -6.40
C GLU A 108 3.47 -26.96 -5.83
N ALA A 109 3.03 -27.29 -4.61
CA ALA A 109 1.93 -26.59 -3.94
C ALA A 109 2.24 -25.09 -3.73
N MET A 110 3.47 -24.76 -3.33
CA MET A 110 3.92 -23.36 -3.23
C MET A 110 3.91 -22.66 -4.60
N ARG A 111 4.38 -23.34 -5.65
CA ARG A 111 4.33 -22.81 -7.02
C ARG A 111 2.88 -22.62 -7.50
N TYR A 112 1.98 -23.54 -7.16
CA TYR A 112 0.55 -23.42 -7.44
C TYR A 112 0.00 -22.15 -6.78
N ARG A 113 0.31 -21.92 -5.50
CA ARG A 113 -0.12 -20.72 -4.77
C ARG A 113 0.33 -19.43 -5.46
N GLN A 114 1.60 -19.35 -5.87
CA GLN A 114 2.09 -18.18 -6.62
C GLN A 114 1.32 -17.94 -7.92
N LYS A 115 1.02 -19.01 -8.67
CA LYS A 115 0.19 -18.92 -9.88
C LYS A 115 -1.24 -18.47 -9.57
N LEU A 116 -1.84 -18.98 -8.49
CA LEU A 116 -3.17 -18.59 -8.04
C LEU A 116 -3.23 -17.10 -7.67
N THR A 117 -2.25 -16.61 -6.90
CA THR A 117 -2.16 -15.20 -6.50
C THR A 117 -2.08 -14.30 -7.72
N ARG A 118 -1.19 -14.60 -8.67
CA ARG A 118 -1.07 -13.85 -9.94
C ARG A 118 -2.34 -13.87 -10.77
N ALA A 119 -2.97 -15.04 -10.92
CA ALA A 119 -4.21 -15.16 -11.68
C ALA A 119 -5.37 -14.38 -11.03
N ARG A 120 -5.45 -14.37 -9.69
CA ARG A 120 -6.42 -13.55 -8.93
C ARG A 120 -6.13 -12.05 -9.12
N GLN A 121 -4.88 -11.63 -9.00
CA GLN A 121 -4.47 -10.22 -9.21
C GLN A 121 -4.82 -9.75 -10.63
N LEU A 122 -4.58 -10.58 -11.66
CA LEU A 122 -4.97 -10.25 -13.04
C LEU A 122 -6.49 -10.04 -13.19
N LEU A 123 -7.31 -10.86 -12.51
CA LEU A 123 -8.77 -10.69 -12.50
C LEU A 123 -9.16 -9.36 -11.85
N VAL A 124 -8.60 -9.06 -10.67
CA VAL A 124 -8.83 -7.81 -9.94
C VAL A 124 -8.42 -6.61 -10.79
N ARG A 125 -7.22 -6.64 -11.38
CA ARG A 125 -6.70 -5.57 -12.24
C ARG A 125 -7.60 -5.31 -13.44
N ARG A 126 -8.01 -6.36 -14.15
CA ARG A 126 -8.90 -6.22 -15.32
C ARG A 126 -10.21 -5.54 -14.94
N ARG A 127 -10.84 -6.01 -13.86
CA ARG A 127 -12.10 -5.43 -13.41
C ARG A 127 -11.93 -4.00 -12.90
N GLY A 128 -10.87 -3.73 -12.14
CA GLY A 128 -10.59 -2.37 -11.66
C GLY A 128 -10.34 -1.40 -12.80
N ALA A 129 -9.63 -1.80 -13.86
CA ALA A 129 -9.47 -0.99 -15.07
C ALA A 129 -10.79 -0.72 -15.80
N GLU A 130 -11.68 -1.71 -15.88
CA GLU A 130 -13.04 -1.53 -16.43
C GLU A 130 -13.85 -0.53 -15.59
N LEU A 131 -13.76 -0.59 -14.26
CA LEU A 131 -14.43 0.34 -13.35
C LEU A 131 -13.87 1.76 -13.45
N VAL A 132 -12.54 1.93 -13.55
CA VAL A 132 -11.91 3.22 -13.81
C VAL A 132 -12.42 3.82 -15.12
N SER A 133 -12.45 3.03 -16.20
CA SER A 133 -13.02 3.46 -17.50
C SER A 133 -14.50 3.84 -17.38
N THR A 134 -15.26 3.09 -16.59
CA THR A 134 -16.70 3.36 -16.37
C THR A 134 -16.91 4.70 -15.67
N ILE A 135 -16.10 5.00 -14.65
CA ILE A 135 -16.16 6.28 -13.94
C ILE A 135 -15.77 7.43 -14.88
N ASP A 136 -14.70 7.27 -15.66
CA ASP A 136 -14.29 8.26 -16.67
C ASP A 136 -15.41 8.56 -17.69
N GLU A 137 -16.07 7.52 -18.20
CA GLU A 137 -17.19 7.65 -19.15
C GLU A 137 -18.43 8.31 -18.53
N LEU A 138 -18.70 8.06 -17.25
CA LEU A 138 -19.79 8.71 -16.51
C LEU A 138 -19.48 10.19 -16.26
N LEU A 139 -18.25 10.50 -15.83
CA LEU A 139 -17.81 11.87 -15.55
C LEU A 139 -17.66 12.71 -16.82
N ALA A 140 -17.38 12.11 -17.97
CA ALA A 140 -17.34 12.79 -19.26
C ALA A 140 -18.70 13.41 -19.67
N LYS A 141 -19.81 12.98 -19.05
CA LYS A 141 -21.16 13.53 -19.28
C LYS A 141 -21.40 14.81 -18.47
N VAL A 142 -20.53 15.14 -17.52
CA VAL A 142 -20.68 16.29 -16.63
C VAL A 142 -20.27 17.56 -17.38
N PRO A 143 -21.15 18.57 -17.46
CA PRO A 143 -20.85 19.81 -18.16
C PRO A 143 -19.78 20.63 -17.41
N ILE A 144 -18.91 21.30 -18.18
CA ILE A 144 -17.86 22.17 -17.64
C ILE A 144 -18.46 23.36 -16.87
N GLN A 145 -19.65 23.83 -17.27
CA GLN A 145 -20.35 24.94 -16.64
C GLN A 145 -21.85 24.65 -16.49
N GLY A 146 -22.43 25.09 -15.37
CA GLY A 146 -23.83 24.82 -15.03
C GLY A 146 -24.04 23.41 -14.48
N ASP A 147 -25.09 23.23 -13.68
CA ASP A 147 -25.39 21.94 -13.07
C ASP A 147 -26.33 21.13 -13.97
N LEU A 148 -26.19 19.80 -13.91
CA LEU A 148 -27.18 18.90 -14.51
C LEU A 148 -28.50 19.01 -13.74
N ALA A 149 -29.59 18.61 -14.40
CA ALA A 149 -30.87 18.44 -13.71
C ALA A 149 -30.71 17.42 -12.58
N GLU A 150 -31.38 17.66 -11.45
CA GLU A 150 -31.26 16.86 -10.22
C GLU A 150 -31.43 15.35 -10.45
N ALA A 151 -32.41 14.95 -11.27
CA ALA A 151 -32.65 13.55 -11.60
C ALA A 151 -31.49 12.90 -12.38
N GLU A 152 -30.86 13.67 -13.29
CA GLU A 152 -29.72 13.18 -14.08
C GLU A 152 -28.46 13.11 -13.21
N ALA A 153 -28.21 14.14 -12.39
CA ALA A 153 -27.10 14.16 -11.44
C ALA A 153 -27.17 13.00 -10.45
N SER A 154 -28.35 12.76 -9.87
CA SER A 154 -28.58 11.65 -8.93
C SER A 154 -28.34 10.29 -9.57
N SER A 155 -28.78 10.09 -10.82
CA SER A 155 -28.51 8.84 -11.55
C SER A 155 -27.03 8.61 -11.81
N LEU A 156 -26.27 9.66 -12.15
CA LEU A 156 -24.82 9.57 -12.38
C LEU A 156 -24.07 9.31 -11.08
N LEU A 157 -24.38 10.05 -10.01
CA LEU A 157 -23.77 9.89 -8.69
C LEU A 157 -23.96 8.48 -8.14
N SER A 158 -25.16 7.90 -8.31
CA SER A 158 -25.41 6.51 -7.91
C SER A 158 -24.51 5.53 -8.67
N ALA A 159 -24.40 5.68 -10.01
CA ALA A 159 -23.58 4.79 -10.82
C ALA A 159 -22.07 4.92 -10.53
N ILE A 160 -21.60 6.15 -10.29
CA ILE A 160 -20.22 6.41 -9.88
C ILE A 160 -19.97 5.80 -8.49
N GLY A 161 -20.89 6.00 -7.54
CA GLY A 161 -20.79 5.45 -6.19
C GLY A 161 -20.74 3.92 -6.20
N GLU A 162 -21.54 3.25 -7.02
CA GLU A 162 -21.47 1.79 -7.21
C GLU A 162 -20.09 1.34 -7.72
N ALA A 163 -19.55 2.03 -8.73
CA ALA A 163 -18.24 1.70 -9.29
C ALA A 163 -17.10 1.94 -8.28
N VAL A 164 -17.12 3.05 -7.54
CA VAL A 164 -16.14 3.37 -6.49
C VAL A 164 -16.20 2.34 -5.36
N ASN A 165 -17.38 2.00 -4.88
CA ASN A 165 -17.56 0.97 -3.85
C ASN A 165 -17.04 -0.40 -4.31
N GLU A 166 -17.20 -0.74 -5.60
CA GLU A 166 -16.67 -1.97 -6.15
C GLU A 166 -15.13 -1.96 -6.22
N ILE A 167 -14.52 -0.84 -6.63
CA ILE A 167 -13.06 -0.64 -6.60
C ILE A 167 -12.52 -0.82 -5.17
N GLU A 168 -13.19 -0.25 -4.17
CA GLU A 168 -12.78 -0.34 -2.77
C GLU A 168 -12.87 -1.76 -2.21
N ARG A 169 -13.93 -2.48 -2.56
CA ARG A 169 -14.04 -3.90 -2.20
C ARG A 169 -12.96 -4.76 -2.86
N LEU A 170 -12.49 -4.37 -4.03
CA LEU A 170 -11.44 -5.08 -4.77
C LEU A 170 -10.04 -4.85 -4.20
N LEU A 171 -9.73 -3.60 -3.83
CA LEU A 171 -8.38 -3.17 -3.48
C LEU A 171 -8.17 -3.02 -1.97
N GLY A 172 -9.24 -2.82 -1.19
CA GLY A 172 -9.22 -2.74 0.26
C GLY A 172 -8.19 -1.74 0.77
N GLU A 173 -7.25 -2.22 1.59
CA GLU A 173 -6.20 -1.41 2.20
C GLU A 173 -5.26 -0.75 1.16
N GLY A 174 -5.18 -1.28 -0.06
CA GLY A 174 -4.34 -0.70 -1.13
C GLY A 174 -4.76 0.70 -1.58
N LEU A 175 -5.96 1.16 -1.22
CA LEU A 175 -6.44 2.53 -1.46
C LEU A 175 -6.26 3.45 -0.26
N THR A 176 -5.77 2.92 0.86
CA THR A 176 -5.63 3.69 2.09
C THR A 176 -4.68 4.85 1.86
N GLY A 177 -5.18 6.04 2.13
CA GLY A 177 -4.39 7.25 2.04
C GLY A 177 -4.33 7.89 0.67
N GLY A 178 -5.15 7.43 -0.27
CA GLY A 178 -5.34 8.10 -1.55
C GLY A 178 -5.69 9.60 -1.40
N PRO A 179 -5.17 10.46 -2.29
CA PRO A 179 -5.49 11.89 -2.29
C PRO A 179 -6.98 12.11 -2.59
N ARG A 180 -7.63 13.03 -1.86
CA ARG A 180 -9.05 13.39 -2.00
C ARG A 180 -10.06 12.22 -1.90
N HIS A 181 -9.62 11.06 -1.40
CA HIS A 181 -10.49 9.88 -1.23
C HIS A 181 -11.65 10.17 -0.27
N SER A 182 -11.38 10.88 0.83
CA SER A 182 -12.37 11.38 1.80
C SER A 182 -13.35 12.38 1.19
N ASP A 183 -12.87 13.30 0.37
CA ASP A 183 -13.71 14.29 -0.32
C ASP A 183 -14.63 13.62 -1.34
N LEU A 184 -14.10 12.66 -2.13
CA LEU A 184 -14.90 11.84 -3.04
C LEU A 184 -16.05 11.15 -2.32
N HIS A 185 -15.79 10.51 -1.19
CA HIS A 185 -16.82 9.88 -0.36
C HIS A 185 -17.85 10.87 0.17
N ARG A 186 -17.39 12.04 0.61
CA ARG A 186 -18.28 13.10 1.10
C ARG A 186 -19.23 13.57 0.01
N HIS A 187 -18.72 13.85 -1.19
CA HIS A 187 -19.52 14.32 -2.32
C HIS A 187 -20.47 13.24 -2.83
N LEU A 188 -20.05 11.96 -2.87
CA LEU A 188 -20.93 10.84 -3.16
C LEU A 188 -22.04 10.66 -2.12
N HIS A 189 -21.76 10.99 -0.85
CA HIS A 189 -22.73 10.89 0.23
C HIS A 189 -23.79 12.01 0.20
N PHE A 190 -23.38 13.26 -0.05
CA PHE A 190 -24.32 14.39 -0.14
C PHE A 190 -25.18 14.33 -1.39
N GLY A 191 -24.56 14.02 -2.54
CA GLY A 191 -25.30 13.69 -3.75
C GLY A 191 -25.97 14.89 -4.44
N GLU A 192 -25.51 16.12 -4.20
CA GLU A 192 -26.05 17.31 -4.84
C GLU A 192 -25.51 17.50 -6.27
N PRO A 193 -26.19 18.23 -7.16
CA PRO A 193 -25.72 18.42 -8.54
C PRO A 193 -24.33 19.05 -8.67
N HIS A 194 -23.93 19.88 -7.71
CA HIS A 194 -22.61 20.51 -7.69
C HIS A 194 -21.50 19.55 -7.24
N ASP A 195 -21.80 18.58 -6.36
CA ASP A 195 -20.87 17.53 -5.92
C ASP A 195 -20.34 16.73 -7.13
N LEU A 196 -21.20 16.46 -8.12
CA LEU A 196 -20.82 15.76 -9.34
C LEU A 196 -19.75 16.52 -10.16
N ARG A 197 -19.79 17.87 -10.14
CA ARG A 197 -18.75 18.70 -10.77
C ARG A 197 -17.45 18.62 -9.97
N ASP A 198 -17.51 18.65 -8.65
CA ASP A 198 -16.35 18.58 -7.79
C ASP A 198 -15.64 17.22 -7.94
N ILE A 199 -16.40 16.14 -8.05
CA ILE A 199 -15.87 14.81 -8.38
C ILE A 199 -15.18 14.81 -9.74
N ALA A 200 -15.83 15.36 -10.78
CA ALA A 200 -15.29 15.37 -12.14
C ALA A 200 -14.03 16.23 -12.30
N SER A 201 -13.95 17.34 -11.58
CA SER A 201 -12.90 18.35 -11.75
C SER A 201 -11.76 18.25 -10.73
N MET A 202 -12.01 17.69 -9.55
CA MET A 202 -11.04 17.66 -8.45
C MET A 202 -10.82 16.25 -7.91
N ASP A 203 -11.85 15.58 -7.42
CA ASP A 203 -11.65 14.38 -6.59
C ASP A 203 -11.19 13.18 -7.40
N TRP A 204 -11.91 12.85 -8.48
CA TRP A 204 -11.54 11.71 -9.32
C TRP A 204 -10.20 11.91 -10.03
N PRO A 205 -9.89 13.08 -10.65
CA PRO A 205 -8.57 13.33 -11.23
C PRO A 205 -7.40 13.21 -10.24
N ALA A 206 -7.62 13.50 -8.96
CA ALA A 206 -6.64 13.31 -7.91
C ALA A 206 -6.51 11.85 -7.47
N PHE A 207 -7.64 11.19 -7.21
CA PHE A 207 -7.70 9.84 -6.66
C PHE A 207 -7.36 8.75 -7.68
N ARG A 208 -7.75 8.94 -8.94
CA ARG A 208 -7.58 7.94 -10.01
C ARG A 208 -6.15 7.42 -10.17
N PRO A 209 -5.09 8.26 -10.26
CA PRO A 209 -3.72 7.74 -10.38
C PRO A 209 -3.32 6.80 -9.23
N HIS A 210 -3.82 7.07 -8.02
CA HIS A 210 -3.59 6.21 -6.86
C HIS A 210 -4.31 4.86 -7.02
N VAL A 211 -5.56 4.87 -7.49
CA VAL A 211 -6.30 3.64 -7.83
C VAL A 211 -5.57 2.85 -8.90
N GLU A 212 -5.12 3.50 -9.98
CA GLU A 212 -4.39 2.86 -11.08
C GLU A 212 -3.10 2.20 -10.62
N LEU A 213 -2.38 2.83 -9.68
CA LEU A 213 -1.19 2.25 -9.08
C LEU A 213 -1.54 1.07 -8.16
N ALA A 214 -2.56 1.20 -7.33
CA ALA A 214 -3.03 0.16 -6.40
C ALA A 214 -3.56 -1.10 -7.11
N LEU A 215 -3.90 -1.02 -8.41
CA LEU A 215 -4.20 -2.19 -9.24
C LEU A 215 -2.99 -3.12 -9.47
N TYR A 216 -1.78 -2.65 -9.15
CA TYR A 216 -0.55 -3.44 -9.14
C TYR A 216 -0.14 -3.68 -7.69
N GLY A 217 -0.02 -4.94 -7.29
CA GLY A 217 0.52 -5.28 -5.97
C GLY A 217 2.01 -4.99 -5.85
N ASP A 218 2.55 -5.01 -4.64
CA ASP A 218 3.98 -4.72 -4.36
C ASP A 218 4.97 -5.56 -5.18
N GLU A 219 4.59 -6.80 -5.53
CA GLU A 219 5.41 -7.73 -6.30
C GLU A 219 5.05 -7.75 -7.80
N ASP A 220 4.02 -7.00 -8.22
CA ASP A 220 3.58 -6.94 -9.60
C ASP A 220 4.27 -5.76 -10.32
N PRO A 221 4.89 -6.00 -11.48
CA PRO A 221 5.46 -4.92 -12.26
C PRO A 221 4.35 -4.03 -12.83
N VAL A 222 4.50 -2.72 -12.68
CA VAL A 222 3.71 -1.72 -13.41
C VAL A 222 4.13 -1.74 -14.89
N PRO A 223 3.19 -1.68 -15.85
CA PRO A 223 3.49 -1.66 -17.26
C PRO A 223 4.37 -0.46 -17.62
N ILE A 224 5.43 -0.75 -18.37
CA ILE A 224 6.31 0.25 -18.94
C ILE A 224 6.07 0.24 -20.45
N GLU A 225 5.50 1.33 -20.98
CA GLU A 225 5.17 1.46 -22.41
C GLU A 225 6.41 1.70 -23.30
N VAL A 226 7.56 1.90 -22.68
CA VAL A 226 8.82 2.21 -23.33
C VAL A 226 9.73 0.99 -23.29
N VAL A 227 10.07 0.47 -24.47
CA VAL A 227 10.98 -0.68 -24.60
C VAL A 227 12.42 -0.29 -24.23
N ASP A 228 12.82 0.94 -24.53
CA ASP A 228 14.15 1.47 -24.22
C ASP A 228 14.05 2.94 -23.78
N LEU A 229 14.44 3.23 -22.52
CA LEU A 229 14.45 4.58 -21.95
C LEU A 229 15.33 5.55 -22.74
N SER A 230 16.35 5.07 -23.47
CA SER A 230 17.21 5.90 -24.32
C SER A 230 16.45 6.61 -25.42
N SER A 231 15.34 6.04 -25.89
CA SER A 231 14.46 6.67 -26.88
C SER A 231 13.85 7.99 -26.36
N LEU A 232 13.57 8.07 -25.06
CA LEU A 232 13.02 9.28 -24.43
C LEU A 232 14.04 10.43 -24.37
N ALA A 233 15.34 10.12 -24.31
CA ALA A 233 16.40 11.13 -24.29
C ALA A 233 16.50 11.92 -25.61
N THR A 234 15.97 11.37 -26.70
CA THR A 234 15.94 12.01 -28.02
C THR A 234 14.60 12.66 -28.37
N ALA A 235 13.59 12.51 -27.50
CA ALA A 235 12.27 13.09 -27.72
C ALA A 235 12.31 14.61 -27.55
N THR A 236 11.55 15.33 -28.39
CA THR A 236 11.37 16.77 -28.24
C THR A 236 10.55 17.05 -26.99
N VAL A 237 11.20 17.53 -25.93
CA VAL A 237 10.57 17.77 -24.63
C VAL A 237 10.01 19.19 -24.58
N SER A 238 8.73 19.34 -24.27
CA SER A 238 8.16 20.62 -23.86
C SER A 238 8.81 21.07 -22.53
N PRO A 239 8.92 22.38 -22.24
CA PRO A 239 9.42 22.83 -20.95
C PRO A 239 8.56 22.22 -19.83
N VAL A 240 9.19 21.43 -18.97
CA VAL A 240 8.53 20.79 -17.82
C VAL A 240 8.16 21.89 -16.83
N SER A 241 6.86 22.10 -16.62
CA SER A 241 6.38 22.82 -15.45
C SER A 241 6.68 21.93 -14.24
N SER A 242 7.81 22.16 -13.58
CA SER A 242 8.24 21.42 -12.39
C SER A 242 7.46 21.80 -11.11
N ALA A 243 6.36 22.54 -11.25
CA ALA A 243 5.54 22.97 -10.14
C ALA A 243 4.67 21.80 -9.66
N VAL A 244 4.66 21.57 -8.35
CA VAL A 244 3.82 20.55 -7.74
C VAL A 244 2.36 21.01 -7.79
N ARG A 245 1.47 20.13 -8.25
CA ARG A 245 0.03 20.39 -8.41
C ARG A 245 -0.69 20.30 -7.06
N TRP A 246 -0.48 21.28 -6.18
CA TRP A 246 -1.03 21.29 -4.82
C TRP A 246 -2.57 21.25 -4.77
N ASP A 247 -3.25 21.68 -5.83
CA ASP A 247 -4.71 21.61 -6.00
C ASP A 247 -5.27 20.17 -6.03
N ARG A 248 -4.41 19.18 -6.32
CA ARG A 248 -4.81 17.76 -6.38
C ARG A 248 -4.90 17.07 -5.03
N ILE A 249 -4.53 17.73 -3.93
CA ILE A 249 -4.65 17.16 -2.58
C ILE A 249 -5.51 18.06 -1.71
N ASP A 250 -6.22 17.47 -0.76
CA ASP A 250 -6.95 18.17 0.29
C ASP A 250 -6.09 18.32 1.56
N ALA A 251 -6.64 18.89 2.62
CA ALA A 251 -5.91 19.09 3.87
C ALA A 251 -5.45 17.76 4.50
N ASP A 252 -6.32 16.75 4.48
CA ASP A 252 -6.04 15.41 4.98
C ASP A 252 -5.01 14.68 4.09
N GLY A 253 -5.12 14.80 2.75
CA GLY A 253 -4.11 14.34 1.80
C GLY A 253 -2.75 15.02 1.98
N PHE A 254 -2.72 16.30 2.35
CA PHE A 254 -1.48 17.02 2.67
C PHE A 254 -0.82 16.50 3.95
N GLU A 255 -1.58 16.22 5.00
CA GLU A 255 -1.04 15.56 6.20
C GLU A 255 -0.47 14.17 5.88
N ARG A 256 -1.17 13.38 5.05
CA ARG A 256 -0.67 12.08 4.60
C ARG A 256 0.62 12.19 3.82
N LEU A 257 0.71 13.16 2.91
CA LEU A 257 1.92 13.43 2.15
C LEU A 257 3.10 13.72 3.08
N LEU A 258 2.88 14.54 4.12
CA LEU A 258 3.92 14.87 5.10
C LEU A 258 4.31 13.64 5.92
N ALA A 259 3.36 12.82 6.37
CA ALA A 259 3.67 11.58 7.09
C ALA A 259 4.52 10.63 6.22
N ARG A 260 4.10 10.43 4.96
CA ARG A 260 4.83 9.61 3.99
C ARG A 260 6.23 10.14 3.71
N LEU A 261 6.38 11.46 3.60
CA LEU A 261 7.67 12.13 3.42
C LEU A 261 8.61 11.87 4.62
N LEU A 262 8.09 11.96 5.84
CA LEU A 262 8.85 11.69 7.07
C LEU A 262 9.29 10.22 7.12
N GLU A 263 8.41 9.28 6.79
CA GLU A 263 8.74 7.84 6.71
C GLU A 263 9.86 7.59 5.70
N GLN A 264 9.69 8.10 4.48
CA GLN A 264 10.65 7.90 3.38
C GLN A 264 12.02 8.48 3.69
N SER A 265 12.09 9.54 4.49
CA SER A 265 13.36 10.15 4.89
C SER A 265 14.24 9.23 5.76
N GLY A 266 13.66 8.21 6.41
CA GLY A 266 14.33 7.32 7.38
C GLY A 266 14.83 8.00 8.66
N SER A 267 14.70 9.33 8.76
CA SER A 267 15.23 10.16 9.86
C SER A 267 14.22 10.31 11.01
N TYR A 268 12.97 9.92 10.77
CA TYR A 268 11.88 9.96 11.73
C TYR A 268 11.34 8.55 11.98
N VAL A 269 10.88 8.31 13.20
CA VAL A 269 10.25 7.05 13.64
C VAL A 269 9.02 7.36 14.48
N ARG A 270 8.18 6.33 14.72
CA ARG A 270 6.97 6.44 15.55
C ARG A 270 6.09 7.60 15.07
N ILE A 271 5.86 7.63 13.76
CA ILE A 271 5.07 8.67 13.10
C ILE A 271 3.59 8.31 13.31
N THR A 272 2.86 9.21 13.94
CA THR A 272 1.46 9.04 14.31
C THR A 272 0.67 10.23 13.77
N ARG A 273 -0.28 9.96 12.88
CA ARG A 273 -1.31 10.94 12.51
C ARG A 273 -2.37 10.95 13.60
N LEU A 274 -2.63 12.11 14.21
CA LEU A 274 -3.51 12.20 15.38
C LEU A 274 -4.95 12.48 14.93
N MET A 275 -5.62 11.46 14.40
CA MET A 275 -7.05 11.52 14.13
C MET A 275 -7.87 11.25 15.40
N HIS A 276 -8.30 12.28 16.12
CA HIS A 276 -9.45 12.16 17.02
C HIS A 276 -10.46 13.29 16.83
N VAL A 277 -11.63 12.87 16.35
CA VAL A 277 -12.78 13.63 15.85
C VAL A 277 -13.71 14.11 16.98
N ASN A 278 -13.25 14.41 18.21
CA ASN A 278 -14.18 14.84 19.28
C ASN A 278 -13.61 15.73 20.40
N ALA A 279 -12.51 16.45 20.19
CA ALA A 279 -12.10 17.54 21.07
C ALA A 279 -11.98 18.81 20.25
N ALA A 280 -12.43 19.94 20.80
CA ALA A 280 -12.24 21.25 20.18
C ALA A 280 -10.76 21.42 19.79
N ASP A 281 -10.54 21.49 18.48
CA ASP A 281 -9.28 21.61 17.75
C ASP A 281 -8.02 21.93 18.59
N ALA A 282 -7.37 20.88 19.10
CA ALA A 282 -6.12 21.01 19.83
C ALA A 282 -4.91 21.25 18.90
N GLY A 283 -5.11 21.35 17.57
CA GLY A 283 -4.09 21.71 16.59
C GLY A 283 -2.87 20.80 16.58
N ARG A 284 -3.06 19.47 16.56
CA ARG A 284 -1.96 18.50 16.40
C ARG A 284 -2.26 17.62 15.20
N ASP A 285 -1.44 17.72 14.17
CA ASP A 285 -1.71 16.99 12.93
C ASP A 285 -0.87 15.70 12.91
N ILE A 286 0.45 15.80 13.11
CA ILE A 286 1.37 14.64 13.14
C ILE A 286 2.33 14.74 14.32
N GLU A 287 2.50 13.63 15.03
CA GLU A 287 3.57 13.44 16.00
C GLU A 287 4.60 12.44 15.47
N ALA A 288 5.89 12.76 15.61
CA ALA A 288 6.98 11.89 15.20
C ALA A 288 8.18 12.02 16.15
N TYR A 289 9.09 11.07 16.09
CA TYR A 289 10.34 11.10 16.84
C TYR A 289 11.52 11.16 15.86
N ARG A 290 12.26 12.26 15.89
CA ARG A 290 13.46 12.42 15.06
C ARG A 290 14.62 11.65 15.68
N ARG A 291 15.29 10.83 14.88
CA ARG A 291 16.56 10.18 15.26
C ARG A 291 17.66 11.24 15.25
N VAL A 292 18.30 11.42 16.40
CA VAL A 292 19.50 12.25 16.54
C VAL A 292 20.66 11.30 16.86
N ASN A 293 21.54 11.14 15.87
CA ASN A 293 22.77 10.39 16.02
C ASN A 293 23.87 11.34 16.51
N ASP A 294 24.47 11.04 17.65
CA ASP A 294 25.59 11.80 18.23
C ASP A 294 26.97 11.28 17.76
N GLY A 295 26.98 10.31 16.84
CA GLY A 295 28.18 9.62 16.35
C GLY A 295 28.66 8.49 17.26
N LEU A 296 27.94 8.18 18.34
CA LEU A 296 28.20 7.08 19.26
C LEU A 296 27.13 5.99 19.13
N ALA A 297 27.20 4.96 20.00
CA ALA A 297 26.30 3.82 19.96
C ALA A 297 24.84 4.13 20.39
N ALA A 298 24.56 5.35 20.87
CA ALA A 298 23.25 5.70 21.42
C ALA A 298 22.45 6.57 20.44
N GLU A 299 21.34 6.03 19.95
CA GLU A 299 20.35 6.83 19.23
C GLU A 299 19.50 7.62 20.24
N ARG A 300 19.51 8.95 20.16
CA ARG A 300 18.58 9.80 20.91
C ARG A 300 17.36 10.08 20.05
N LEU A 301 16.17 9.91 20.63
CA LEU A 301 14.92 10.29 20.01
C LEU A 301 14.47 11.66 20.52
N GLU A 302 14.10 12.55 19.60
CA GLU A 302 13.53 13.85 19.91
C GLU A 302 12.08 13.91 19.45
N ARG A 303 11.15 14.19 20.38
CA ARG A 303 9.74 14.39 20.04
C ARG A 303 9.59 15.62 19.15
N VAL A 304 8.98 15.44 17.98
CA VAL A 304 8.71 16.45 16.97
C VAL A 304 7.22 16.46 16.66
N ILE A 305 6.65 17.65 16.57
CA ILE A 305 5.28 17.84 16.07
C ILE A 305 5.34 18.47 14.70
N VAL A 306 4.47 18.03 13.79
CA VAL A 306 4.25 18.69 12.50
C VAL A 306 2.83 19.26 12.47
N GLN A 307 2.76 20.55 12.14
CA GLN A 307 1.52 21.24 11.82
C GLN A 307 1.43 21.39 10.30
N ALA A 308 0.41 20.80 9.70
CA ALA A 308 0.07 20.88 8.29
C ALA A 308 -0.96 22.00 8.06
N LYS A 309 -0.62 22.96 7.18
CA LYS A 309 -1.52 24.02 6.74
C LYS A 309 -1.64 23.99 5.21
N HIS A 310 -2.60 23.23 4.69
CA HIS A 310 -2.87 23.16 3.25
C HIS A 310 -3.54 24.45 2.75
N TRP A 311 -2.75 25.52 2.57
CA TRP A 311 -3.21 26.88 2.25
C TRP A 311 -2.50 27.42 0.99
N PRO A 312 -2.89 26.98 -0.22
CA PRO A 312 -2.18 27.36 -1.45
C PRO A 312 -2.24 28.86 -1.75
N THR A 313 -3.28 29.57 -1.28
CA THR A 313 -3.50 31.00 -1.56
C THR A 313 -3.32 31.92 -0.35
N ARG A 314 -3.24 31.36 0.86
CA ARG A 314 -3.15 32.13 2.12
C ARG A 314 -1.80 31.90 2.78
N GLY A 315 -1.09 32.99 3.09
CA GLY A 315 0.15 32.90 3.85
C GLY A 315 -0.05 32.61 5.33
N VAL A 316 0.85 31.84 5.93
CA VAL A 316 0.90 31.60 7.37
C VAL A 316 1.53 32.83 8.05
N ASN A 317 0.79 33.45 8.97
CA ASN A 317 1.20 34.67 9.66
C ASN A 317 1.86 34.37 11.01
N VAL A 318 2.41 35.41 11.66
CA VAL A 318 3.10 35.28 12.94
C VAL A 318 2.18 34.76 14.05
N THR A 319 0.93 35.22 14.09
CA THR A 319 -0.02 34.85 15.15
C THR A 319 -0.33 33.36 15.15
N GLU A 320 -0.48 32.74 13.96
CA GLU A 320 -0.70 31.30 13.83
C GLU A 320 0.44 30.48 14.46
N ILE A 321 1.69 30.93 14.31
CA ILE A 321 2.86 30.24 14.85
C ILE A 321 3.04 30.57 16.34
N SER A 322 2.92 31.84 16.73
CA SER A 322 3.12 32.28 18.11
C SER A 322 2.06 31.73 19.05
N ASP A 323 0.81 31.62 18.60
CA ASP A 323 -0.29 31.07 19.41
C ASP A 323 -0.13 29.56 19.57
N LEU A 324 0.30 28.87 18.50
CA LEU A 324 0.65 27.46 18.58
C LEU A 324 1.74 27.25 19.66
N VAL A 325 2.85 28.00 19.58
CA VAL A 325 3.99 27.84 20.49
C VAL A 325 3.68 28.26 21.92
N ASN A 326 3.02 29.40 22.14
CA ASN A 326 2.86 29.98 23.47
C ASN A 326 1.59 29.53 24.18
N ALA A 327 0.51 29.25 23.44
CA ALA A 327 -0.79 28.93 24.02
C ALA A 327 -1.14 27.44 23.90
N LYS A 328 -0.81 26.78 22.78
CA LYS A 328 -1.22 25.38 22.56
C LYS A 328 -0.18 24.37 23.05
N LEU A 329 1.09 24.48 22.63
CA LEU A 329 2.14 23.51 22.99
C LEU A 329 2.28 23.24 24.50
N PRO A 330 2.18 24.25 25.40
CA PRO A 330 2.33 24.00 26.83
C PRO A 330 1.20 23.16 27.44
N LEU A 331 0.04 23.08 26.78
CA LEU A 331 -1.10 22.28 27.21
C LEU A 331 -0.95 20.81 26.78
N TRP A 332 0.11 20.47 26.06
CA TRP A 332 0.27 19.15 25.49
C TRP A 332 1.02 18.20 26.41
N GLU A 333 0.31 17.19 26.91
CA GLU A 333 0.87 16.15 27.79
C GLU A 333 1.96 15.31 27.08
N GLY A 334 2.84 14.72 27.89
CA GLY A 334 3.91 13.82 27.46
C GLY A 334 5.31 14.43 27.51
N GLU A 335 6.25 13.81 26.80
CA GLU A 335 7.65 14.28 26.75
C GLU A 335 7.74 15.70 26.16
N PRO A 336 8.71 16.52 26.60
CA PRO A 336 8.86 17.85 26.04
C PRO A 336 9.09 17.83 24.53
N ILE A 337 8.32 18.63 23.81
CA ILE A 337 8.46 18.77 22.36
C ILE A 337 9.76 19.49 22.07
N ARG A 338 10.65 18.84 21.32
CA ARG A 338 12.00 19.34 21.00
C ARG A 338 12.05 20.03 19.65
N GLY A 339 11.21 19.61 18.71
CA GLY A 339 11.05 20.22 17.40
C GLY A 339 9.59 20.47 17.03
N LEU A 340 9.36 21.55 16.29
CA LEU A 340 8.08 21.87 15.66
C LEU A 340 8.35 22.12 14.18
N ILE A 341 7.66 21.40 13.31
CA ILE A 341 7.66 21.66 11.87
C ILE A 341 6.34 22.32 11.54
N VAL A 342 6.37 23.50 10.94
CA VAL A 342 5.17 24.12 10.34
C VAL A 342 5.30 23.97 8.83
N ALA A 343 4.43 23.17 8.24
CA ALA A 343 4.43 22.87 6.82
C ALA A 343 3.20 23.46 6.14
N THR A 344 3.39 24.11 4.98
CA THR A 344 2.30 24.70 4.21
C THR A 344 2.49 24.56 2.72
N THR A 345 1.40 24.34 1.98
CA THR A 345 1.38 24.40 0.50
C THR A 345 1.39 25.83 -0.04
N GLY A 346 1.37 26.84 0.83
CA GLY A 346 1.53 28.25 0.50
C GLY A 346 2.88 28.81 0.93
N SER A 347 2.87 30.05 1.44
CA SER A 347 4.08 30.77 1.88
C SER A 347 3.98 31.25 3.33
N PHE A 348 5.12 31.54 3.96
CA PHE A 348 5.15 32.25 5.25
C PHE A 348 5.26 33.76 5.05
N THR A 349 4.60 34.53 5.91
CA THR A 349 4.81 35.98 5.96
C THR A 349 6.23 36.30 6.46
N GLN A 350 6.79 37.43 6.04
CA GLN A 350 8.14 37.84 6.47
C GLN A 350 8.24 38.02 8.00
N GLU A 351 7.17 38.50 8.63
CA GLU A 351 7.09 38.65 10.09
C GLU A 351 7.12 37.29 10.80
N ALA A 352 6.43 36.28 10.26
CA ALA A 352 6.46 34.93 10.78
C ALA A 352 7.87 34.32 10.73
N VAL A 353 8.56 34.46 9.60
CA VAL A 353 9.95 33.98 9.44
C VAL A 353 10.88 34.65 10.45
N ARG A 354 10.82 36.00 10.56
CA ARG A 354 11.65 36.74 11.52
C ARG A 354 11.41 36.33 12.97
N TRP A 355 10.14 36.15 13.34
CA TRP A 355 9.77 35.72 14.69
C TRP A 355 10.34 34.34 15.00
N VAL A 356 10.27 33.40 14.05
CA VAL A 356 10.85 32.05 14.20
C VAL A 356 12.36 32.10 14.32
N ASP A 357 13.04 32.90 13.48
CA ASP A 357 14.49 33.08 13.55
C ASP A 357 14.93 33.62 14.90
N ASP A 358 14.24 34.64 15.43
CA ASP A 358 14.53 35.23 16.74
C ASP A 358 14.23 34.24 17.88
N HIS A 359 13.15 33.46 17.78
CA HIS A 359 12.81 32.40 18.74
C HIS A 359 13.89 31.31 18.79
N ASN A 360 14.31 30.81 17.63
CA ASN A 360 15.34 29.77 17.52
C ASN A 360 16.72 30.30 17.94
N ARG A 361 17.08 31.54 17.55
CA ARG A 361 18.35 32.18 17.95
C ARG A 361 18.44 32.41 19.45
N ALA A 362 17.31 32.69 20.10
CA ALA A 362 17.22 32.77 21.55
C ALA A 362 17.28 31.39 22.25
N ALA A 363 17.53 30.30 21.49
CA ALA A 363 17.57 28.92 21.96
C ALA A 363 16.32 28.48 22.73
N LYS A 364 15.16 29.08 22.41
CA LYS A 364 13.87 28.69 22.98
C LYS A 364 13.44 27.34 22.44
N ARG A 365 12.57 26.65 23.17
CA ARG A 365 12.00 25.36 22.77
C ARG A 365 10.51 25.48 22.45
N PRO A 366 10.01 24.68 21.48
CA PRO A 366 10.77 23.79 20.58
C PRO A 366 11.59 24.57 19.54
N ASN A 367 12.54 23.89 18.88
CA ASN A 367 13.16 24.42 17.67
C ASN A 367 12.15 24.36 16.53
N ILE A 368 11.96 25.45 15.79
CA ILE A 368 10.91 25.57 14.78
C ILE A 368 11.51 25.52 13.38
N ASP A 369 11.06 24.57 12.56
CA ASP A 369 11.42 24.43 11.16
C ASP A 369 10.22 24.83 10.28
N LEU A 370 10.45 25.68 9.28
CA LEU A 370 9.41 26.17 8.37
C LEU A 370 9.55 25.49 7.00
N TRP A 371 8.51 24.82 6.54
CA TRP A 371 8.45 24.19 5.22
C TRP A 371 7.35 24.85 4.38
N SER A 372 7.72 25.79 3.50
CA SER A 372 6.77 26.38 2.54
C SER A 372 6.64 25.48 1.33
N SER A 373 5.78 25.86 0.38
CA SER A 373 5.68 25.15 -0.91
C SER A 373 7.04 24.96 -1.56
N SER A 374 7.92 25.95 -1.49
CA SER A 374 9.25 25.89 -2.11
C SER A 374 10.17 24.88 -1.43
N GLU A 375 10.22 24.84 -0.08
CA GLU A 375 11.00 23.83 0.64
C GLU A 375 10.41 22.43 0.44
N LEU A 376 9.08 22.30 0.44
CA LEU A 376 8.41 21.02 0.22
C LEU A 376 8.66 20.49 -1.19
N GLU A 377 8.62 21.34 -2.22
CA GLU A 377 8.98 20.95 -3.58
C GLU A 377 10.44 20.50 -3.68
N ALA A 378 11.36 21.21 -3.04
CA ALA A 378 12.77 20.83 -3.00
C ALA A 378 12.99 19.48 -2.28
N LEU A 379 12.22 19.21 -1.22
CA LEU A 379 12.20 17.92 -0.53
C LEU A 379 11.64 16.83 -1.44
N LEU A 380 10.44 17.01 -1.98
CA LEU A 380 9.74 16.02 -2.81
C LEU A 380 10.48 15.66 -4.10
N ARG A 381 11.28 16.58 -4.67
CA ARG A 381 12.16 16.26 -5.81
C ARG A 381 13.17 15.15 -5.52
N LYS A 382 13.53 14.93 -4.25
CA LYS A 382 14.42 13.81 -3.85
C LYS A 382 13.71 12.46 -3.89
N TRP A 383 12.37 12.47 -3.88
CA TRP A 383 11.53 11.28 -3.79
C TRP A 383 10.38 11.32 -4.82
N PRO A 384 10.70 11.21 -6.13
CA PRO A 384 9.70 11.32 -7.20
C PRO A 384 8.61 10.25 -7.13
N ALA A 385 8.87 9.09 -6.50
CA ALA A 385 7.85 8.08 -6.25
C ALA A 385 6.69 8.60 -5.38
N ILE A 386 6.97 9.45 -4.39
CA ILE A 386 5.92 10.07 -3.56
C ILE A 386 5.06 11.02 -4.40
N LEU A 387 5.68 11.78 -5.33
CA LEU A 387 4.92 12.64 -6.23
C LEU A 387 3.96 11.83 -7.13
N ALA A 388 4.39 10.65 -7.59
CA ALA A 388 3.53 9.76 -8.35
C ALA A 388 2.39 9.17 -7.50
N GLU A 389 2.71 8.68 -6.30
CA GLU A 389 1.77 8.09 -5.34
C GLU A 389 0.60 9.02 -5.00
N PHE A 390 0.88 10.32 -4.84
CA PHE A 390 -0.11 11.36 -4.53
C PHE A 390 -0.67 12.06 -5.78
N GLY A 391 -0.34 11.61 -6.99
CA GLY A 391 -0.81 12.22 -8.23
C GLY A 391 -0.36 13.66 -8.42
N LEU A 392 0.77 14.07 -7.83
CA LEU A 392 1.23 15.46 -7.79
C LEU A 392 2.11 15.90 -8.98
N ILE A 393 2.38 14.98 -9.92
CA ILE A 393 3.22 15.23 -11.09
C ILE A 393 2.50 16.17 -12.07
N GLY A 394 3.18 17.26 -12.43
CA GLY A 394 2.70 18.34 -13.30
C GLY A 394 2.36 17.91 -14.71
#